data_AF-A0AAW8B0B5-F1
#
_entry.id   AF-A0AAW8B0B5-F1
#
_cell.length_a   1.000
_cell.length_b   1.000
_cell.length_c   1.000
_cell.angle_alpha   90.00
_cell.angle_beta   90.00
_cell.angle_gamma   90.00
#
_symmetry.space_group_name_H-M   'P 1'
#
loop_
_entity.id
_entity.type
_entity.pdbx_description
1 polymer ?
#
loop_
_entity_poly.entity_id
_entity_poly.type
_entity_poly.pdbx_seq_one_letter_code
_entity_poly.pdbx_strand_id
1 'polypeptide(L)' 'MACSNSTHLSPVVPVNLLESCPDLQKLESGQGKVVLVWSIDTVAKYSDCKARHAAIVKVLK' A
#
# COMPACT_ATOMS: atom_id res chain seq x y z
N MET A 1 14.09 -21.25 -35.22
CA MET A 1 14.00 -20.87 -33.79
C MET A 1 12.64 -20.23 -33.59
N ALA A 2 11.70 -20.94 -32.95
CA ALA A 2 10.37 -20.41 -32.66
C ALA A 2 10.37 -19.90 -31.22
N CYS A 3 10.13 -18.60 -31.04
CA CYS A 3 9.87 -18.05 -29.71
C CYS A 3 8.47 -18.51 -29.29
N SER A 4 8.41 -19.47 -28.37
CA SER A 4 7.18 -19.74 -27.62
C SER A 4 6.85 -18.47 -26.82
N ASN A 5 5.96 -17.63 -27.33
CA ASN A 5 5.39 -16.54 -26.55
C ASN A 5 4.58 -17.18 -25.41
N SER A 6 5.21 -17.28 -24.25
CA SER A 6 4.50 -17.54 -23.01
C SER A 6 3.57 -16.34 -22.80
N THR A 7 2.30 -16.49 -23.16
CA THR A 7 1.25 -15.58 -22.72
C THR A 7 1.01 -15.86 -21.24
N HIS A 8 2.02 -15.60 -20.40
CA HIS A 8 1.80 -15.48 -18.98
C HIS A 8 0.97 -14.21 -18.82
N LEU A 9 -0.35 -14.39 -18.77
CA LEU A 9 -1.28 -13.30 -18.45
C LEU A 9 -0.83 -12.74 -17.12
N SER A 10 -0.14 -11.60 -17.15
CA SER A 10 0.21 -10.88 -15.93
C SER A 10 -1.07 -10.71 -15.14
N PRO A 11 -1.09 -11.08 -13.85
CA PRO A 11 -2.26 -10.95 -13.02
C PRO A 11 -2.84 -9.54 -13.14
N VAL A 12 -4.12 -9.44 -13.48
CA VAL A 12 -4.79 -8.13 -13.57
C VAL A 12 -4.96 -7.64 -12.13
N VAL A 13 -4.07 -6.73 -11.72
CA VAL A 13 -4.16 -6.08 -10.41
C VAL A 13 -5.25 -5.02 -10.47
N PRO A 14 -6.27 -5.06 -9.60
CA PRO A 14 -7.27 -4.01 -9.49
C PRO A 14 -6.63 -2.62 -9.33
N VAL A 15 -7.12 -1.63 -10.06
CA VAL A 15 -6.59 -0.23 -10.06
C VAL A 15 -6.50 0.35 -8.64
N ASN A 16 -7.49 0.09 -7.79
CA ASN A 16 -7.54 0.58 -6.41
C ASN A 16 -6.38 0.04 -5.53
N LEU A 17 -5.77 -1.08 -5.93
CA LEU A 17 -4.58 -1.63 -5.27
C LEU A 17 -3.27 -1.07 -5.84
N LEU A 18 -3.30 -0.52 -7.05
CA LEU A 18 -2.13 0.12 -7.67
C LEU A 18 -1.95 1.57 -7.22
N GLU A 19 -2.97 2.16 -6.60
CA GLU A 19 -2.83 3.45 -5.94
C GLU A 19 -1.75 3.40 -4.85
N SER A 20 -0.84 4.36 -4.87
CA SER A 20 0.17 4.51 -3.83
C SER A 20 -0.47 4.73 -2.47
N CYS A 21 0.13 4.16 -1.43
CA CYS A 21 -0.29 4.44 -0.07
C CYS A 21 -0.12 5.92 0.25
N PRO A 22 -1.04 6.52 1.04
CA PRO A 22 -0.97 7.93 1.37
C PRO A 22 0.28 8.23 2.20
N ASP A 23 0.87 9.39 1.94
CA ASP A 23 1.99 9.87 2.74
C ASP A 23 1.60 10.08 4.20
N LEU A 24 2.57 9.82 5.08
CA LEU A 24 2.43 10.15 6.49
C LEU A 24 2.48 11.66 6.64
N GLN A 25 1.60 12.19 7.50
CA GLN A 25 1.69 13.59 7.86
C GLN A 25 3.01 13.84 8.57
N LYS A 26 3.58 15.03 8.41
CA LYS A 26 4.71 15.43 9.22
C LYS A 26 4.24 15.70 10.65
N LEU A 27 5.07 15.33 11.62
CA LEU A 27 4.80 15.63 13.01
C LEU A 27 5.22 17.08 13.30
N GLU A 28 4.25 17.97 13.39
CA GLU A 28 4.48 19.41 13.55
C GLU A 28 4.90 19.81 14.97
N SER A 29 4.72 18.93 15.96
CA SER A 29 5.06 19.20 17.35
C SER A 29 5.27 17.92 18.17
N GLY A 30 6.20 17.99 19.13
CA GLY A 30 6.39 16.95 20.15
C GLY A 30 5.39 17.01 21.32
N GLN A 31 4.42 17.93 21.31
CA GLN A 31 3.39 17.98 22.33
C GLN A 31 2.59 16.68 22.36
N GLY A 32 2.40 16.08 23.55
CA GLY A 32 1.77 14.77 23.68
C GLY A 32 0.40 14.65 23.01
N LYS A 33 -0.43 15.70 23.06
CA LYS A 33 -1.73 15.74 22.35
C LYS A 33 -1.57 15.64 20.83
N VAL A 34 -0.61 16.38 20.26
CA VAL A 34 -0.34 16.38 18.81
C VAL A 34 0.24 15.03 18.39
N VAL A 35 1.20 14.51 19.15
CA VAL A 35 1.80 13.20 18.92
C VAL A 35 0.74 12.10 18.95
N LEU A 36 -0.16 12.10 19.94
CA LEU A 36 -1.21 11.09 20.05
C LEU A 36 -2.14 11.09 18.84
N VAL A 37 -2.62 12.26 18.42
CA VAL A 37 -3.50 12.38 17.24
C VAL A 37 -2.77 11.94 15.98
N TRP A 38 -1.51 12.35 15.81
CA TRP A 38 -0.66 11.96 14.70
C TRP A 38 -0.42 10.44 14.66
N SER A 39 -0.18 9.81 15.81
CA SER A 39 0.04 8.36 15.92
C SER A 39 -1.19 7.57 15.49
N ILE A 40 -2.39 8.02 15.86
CA ILE A 40 -3.65 7.38 15.45
C ILE A 40 -3.81 7.41 13.93
N ASP A 41 -3.62 8.59 13.31
CA ASP A 41 -3.67 8.74 11.85
C ASP A 41 -2.64 7.84 11.14
N THR A 42 -1.42 7.80 11.68
CA THR A 42 -0.32 7.00 11.13
C THR A 42 -0.63 5.50 11.18
N VAL A 43 -1.15 5.00 12.29
CA VAL A 43 -1.54 3.58 12.44
C VAL A 43 -2.67 3.23 11.47
N ALA A 44 -3.67 4.11 11.31
CA ALA A 44 -4.77 3.88 10.38
C ALA A 44 -4.26 3.78 8.93
N LYS A 45 -3.42 4.73 8.48
CA LYS A 45 -2.82 4.71 7.14
C LYS A 45 -1.93 3.50 6.91
N TYR A 46 -1.13 3.11 7.90
CA TYR A 46 -0.30 1.92 7.82
C TYR A 46 -1.15 0.64 7.67
N SER A 47 -2.23 0.51 8.45
CA SER A 47 -3.11 -0.66 8.40
C SER A 47 -3.76 -0.82 7.02
N ASP A 48 -4.25 0.27 6.43
CA ASP A 48 -4.80 0.27 5.08
C ASP A 48 -3.75 -0.12 4.04
N CYS A 49 -2.58 0.51 4.09
CA CYS A 49 -1.47 0.21 3.19
C CYS A 49 -1.03 -1.26 3.27
N LYS A 50 -0.93 -1.82 4.48
CA LYS A 50 -0.60 -3.22 4.72
C LYS A 50 -1.64 -4.16 4.09
N ALA A 51 -2.93 -3.84 4.20
CA ALA A 51 -3.99 -4.64 3.60
C ALA A 51 -3.93 -4.63 2.07
N ARG A 52 -3.72 -3.46 1.46
CA ARG A 52 -3.54 -3.34 0.00
C ARG A 52 -2.32 -4.12 -0.48
N HIS A 53 -1.18 -3.96 0.20
CA HIS A 53 0.04 -4.69 -0.15
C HIS A 53 -0.14 -6.21 -0.04
N ALA A 54 -0.79 -6.71 1.02
CA ALA A 54 -1.09 -8.13 1.16
C ALA A 54 -1.99 -8.65 0.02
N ALA A 55 -2.97 -7.86 -0.42
CA ALA A 55 -3.81 -8.21 -1.56
C ALA A 55 -3.02 -8.26 -2.89
N ILE A 56 -2.12 -7.30 -3.14
CA ILE A 56 -1.23 -7.31 -4.30
C ILE A 56 -0.35 -8.56 -4.30
N VAL A 57 0.31 -8.86 -3.17
CA VAL A 57 1.16 -10.04 -3.04
C VAL A 57 0.37 -11.32 -3.30
N LYS A 58 -0.89 -11.41 -2.87
CA LYS A 58 -1.76 -12.55 -3.12
C LYS A 58 -2.14 -12.69 -4.60
N VAL A 59 -2.31 -11.58 -5.32
CA VAL A 59 -2.64 -11.58 -6.75
C VAL A 59 -1.41 -11.95 -7.60
N LEU A 60 -0.21 -11.56 -7.17
CA LEU A 60 1.04 -11.82 -7.88
C LEU A 60 1.68 -13.17 -7.57
N LYS A 61 1.20 -13.89 -6.56
CA LYS A 61 1.71 -15.20 -6.13
C LYS A 61 0.86 -16.34 -6.66
#